data_AF-A0A2H9P1Y4-F1
#
_entry.id   AF-A0A2H9P1Y4-F1
#
_cell.length_a   1.000
_cell.length_b   1.000
_cell.length_c   1.000
_cell.angle_alpha   90.00
_cell.angle_beta   90.00
_cell.angle_gamma   90.00
#
_symmetry.space_group_name_H-M   'P 1'
#
loop_
_entity.id
_entity.type
_entity.pdbx_description
1 polymer ?
#
loop_
_entity_poly.entity_id
_entity_poly.type
_entity_poly.pdbx_seq_one_letter_code
_entity_poly.pdbx_strand_id
1 'polypeptide(L)'
;IVHPIVKLTLDDYEISEELMKRFSDRAEGIIISGPPGSGKSTLASSLANFYHNTGKIVKTFESPRDLQVDPGITQYTKLDGSFDNSADILLLVRPDYTIFDEVRRREDFRTFADLRLTGVGMVGVVHANSPLDAIQRFIGKIELGIIPNVIDTVVFVKDGHIGKIYDLELVVKVPTGMTESDLARPVIEIRNFADNVLEHEIYTFGEENVIVPVSKKVQKVGIEKLAEDKIREIFRKYDPRVEVEILSDNRAKVSVDKQSMASIIGKGGSNINEIEKLLKIHIDVVEKTSHSTDSTNVSDDILFHFSESKTALLLTVGREYSSMHADIYVRDNYVTSVRIGKKGEITIPKRSEASRTLMKLASSQNDIKIFLKDS
;
A
#
# COMPACT_ATOMS: atom_id res chain seq x y z
N ILE A 1 -15.32 23.56 -33.97
CA ILE A 1 -16.49 22.65 -34.10
C ILE A 1 -16.06 21.29 -33.57
N VAL A 2 -16.32 21.02 -32.30
CA VAL A 2 -15.93 19.73 -31.67
C VAL A 2 -16.87 18.66 -32.21
N HIS A 3 -16.31 17.57 -32.74
CA HIS A 3 -17.08 16.46 -33.32
C HIS A 3 -17.83 15.69 -32.24
N PRO A 4 -18.94 14.99 -32.56
CA PRO A 4 -19.71 14.26 -31.56
C PRO A 4 -18.82 13.18 -30.94
N ILE A 5 -18.58 13.27 -29.63
CA ILE A 5 -18.05 12.18 -28.83
C ILE A 5 -19.13 11.11 -28.84
N VAL A 6 -18.81 9.88 -29.22
CA VAL A 6 -19.74 8.74 -29.22
C VAL A 6 -20.43 8.68 -27.87
N LYS A 7 -21.77 8.79 -27.86
CA LYS A 7 -22.57 8.67 -26.63
C LYS A 7 -22.71 7.18 -26.33
N LEU A 8 -21.88 6.69 -25.42
CA LEU A 8 -21.94 5.30 -24.96
C LEU A 8 -23.07 5.14 -23.93
N THR A 9 -23.74 4.01 -24.04
CA THR A 9 -24.67 3.47 -23.05
C THR A 9 -23.95 2.43 -22.19
N LEU A 10 -24.56 1.99 -21.08
CA LEU A 10 -23.96 0.91 -20.29
C LEU A 10 -23.85 -0.40 -21.07
N ASP A 11 -24.77 -0.64 -22.01
CA ASP A 11 -24.78 -1.85 -22.84
C ASP A 11 -23.59 -1.91 -23.81
N ASP A 12 -22.93 -0.78 -24.06
CA ASP A 12 -21.71 -0.72 -24.88
C ASP A 12 -20.45 -1.16 -24.10
N TYR A 13 -20.56 -1.37 -22.79
CA TYR A 13 -19.48 -1.88 -21.94
C TYR A 13 -19.64 -3.38 -21.67
N GLU A 14 -18.52 -4.09 -21.57
CA GLU A 14 -18.51 -5.49 -21.12
C GLU A 14 -18.74 -5.54 -19.59
N ILE A 15 -20.01 -5.50 -19.18
CA ILE A 15 -20.42 -5.54 -17.77
C ILE A 15 -20.97 -6.93 -17.43
N SER A 16 -20.44 -7.57 -16.38
CA SER A 16 -20.97 -8.84 -15.88
C SER A 16 -22.37 -8.65 -15.27
N GLU A 17 -23.19 -9.71 -15.26
CA GLU A 17 -24.51 -9.66 -14.60
C GLU A 17 -24.41 -9.24 -13.13
N GLU A 18 -23.35 -9.69 -12.44
CA GLU A 18 -23.07 -9.33 -11.05
C GLU A 18 -22.78 -7.83 -10.89
N LEU A 19 -21.99 -7.24 -11.80
CA LEU A 19 -21.71 -5.80 -11.77
C LEU A 19 -22.93 -4.97 -12.18
N MET A 20 -23.72 -5.43 -13.15
CA MET A 20 -25.00 -4.78 -13.48
C MET A 20 -25.97 -4.81 -12.30
N LYS A 21 -26.02 -5.94 -11.59
CA LYS A 21 -26.81 -6.08 -10.38
C LYS A 21 -26.32 -5.13 -9.28
N ARG A 22 -25.00 -5.02 -9.09
CA ARG A 22 -24.37 -4.03 -8.19
C ARG A 22 -24.88 -2.62 -8.51
N PHE A 23 -24.74 -2.18 -9.76
CA PHE A 23 -25.25 -0.88 -10.19
C PHE A 23 -26.77 -0.72 -9.99
N SER A 24 -27.57 -1.78 -10.05
CA SER A 24 -29.04 -1.69 -10.04
C SER A 24 -29.70 -1.81 -8.67
N ASP A 25 -29.11 -2.55 -7.72
CA ASP A 25 -29.85 -3.08 -6.56
C ASP A 25 -30.12 -2.03 -5.47
N ARG A 26 -29.19 -1.11 -5.14
CA ARG A 26 -29.40 -0.04 -4.15
C ARG A 26 -28.55 1.22 -4.41
N ALA A 27 -28.86 2.28 -3.65
CA ALA A 27 -28.01 3.47 -3.55
C ALA A 27 -26.64 3.05 -3.02
N GLU A 28 -25.63 3.12 -3.88
CA GLU A 28 -24.25 2.70 -3.65
C GLU A 28 -23.28 3.88 -3.65
N GLY A 29 -22.10 3.66 -3.07
CA GLY A 29 -20.96 4.55 -3.17
C GLY A 29 -19.99 4.07 -4.25
N ILE A 30 -20.22 4.47 -5.49
CA ILE A 30 -19.41 4.05 -6.64
C ILE A 30 -18.33 5.09 -6.91
N ILE A 31 -17.08 4.66 -7.00
CA ILE A 31 -15.97 5.50 -7.47
C ILE A 31 -15.46 4.99 -8.81
N ILE A 32 -15.55 5.85 -9.82
CA ILE A 32 -14.94 5.63 -11.13
C ILE A 32 -13.55 6.25 -11.11
N SER A 33 -12.53 5.40 -11.24
CA SER A 33 -11.12 5.77 -11.16
C SER A 33 -10.38 5.50 -12.47
N GLY A 34 -9.23 6.14 -12.67
CA GLY A 34 -8.44 5.99 -13.90
C GLY A 34 -7.67 7.26 -14.32
N PRO A 35 -6.65 7.13 -15.18
CA PRO A 35 -5.82 8.26 -15.61
C PRO A 35 -6.65 9.28 -16.42
N PRO A 36 -6.17 10.52 -16.62
CA PRO A 36 -6.82 11.47 -17.55
C PRO A 36 -7.05 10.85 -18.94
N GLY A 37 -8.18 11.16 -19.58
CA GLY A 37 -8.51 10.64 -20.91
C GLY A 37 -8.95 9.16 -20.98
N SER A 38 -9.06 8.45 -19.86
CA SER A 38 -9.45 7.03 -19.82
C SER A 38 -10.92 6.72 -20.15
N GLY A 39 -11.80 7.73 -20.23
CA GLY A 39 -13.24 7.51 -20.45
C GLY A 39 -14.11 7.48 -19.19
N LYS A 40 -13.59 7.90 -18.01
CA LYS A 40 -14.35 7.93 -16.74
C LYS A 40 -15.65 8.74 -16.83
N SER A 41 -15.59 9.98 -17.33
CA SER A 41 -16.76 10.86 -17.42
C SER A 41 -17.78 10.32 -18.43
N THR A 42 -17.34 9.55 -19.43
CA THR A 42 -18.23 8.81 -20.34
C THR A 42 -19.00 7.74 -19.58
N LEU A 43 -18.32 6.87 -18.82
CA LEU A 43 -18.98 5.85 -17.99
C LEU A 43 -19.90 6.48 -16.93
N ALA A 44 -19.47 7.58 -16.30
CA ALA A 44 -20.28 8.32 -15.33
C ALA A 44 -21.56 8.87 -15.98
N SER A 45 -21.47 9.40 -17.20
CA SER A 45 -22.63 9.85 -17.97
C SER A 45 -23.55 8.69 -18.36
N SER A 46 -22.99 7.53 -18.74
CA SER A 46 -23.76 6.32 -19.05
C SER A 46 -24.54 5.81 -17.84
N LEU A 47 -23.91 5.74 -16.65
CA LEU A 47 -24.59 5.41 -15.39
C LEU A 47 -25.68 6.42 -15.06
N ALA A 48 -25.43 7.72 -15.22
CA ALA A 48 -26.41 8.77 -14.97
C ALA A 48 -27.67 8.56 -15.82
N ASN A 49 -27.49 8.34 -17.13
CA ASN A 49 -28.59 8.12 -18.07
C ASN A 49 -29.31 6.79 -17.78
N PHE A 50 -28.59 5.74 -17.42
CA PHE A 50 -29.19 4.46 -17.01
C PHE A 50 -30.10 4.62 -15.79
N TYR A 51 -29.63 5.29 -14.73
CA TYR A 51 -30.46 5.57 -13.56
C TYR A 51 -31.66 6.44 -13.91
N HIS A 52 -31.49 7.46 -14.76
CA HIS A 52 -32.59 8.29 -15.22
C HIS A 52 -33.65 7.48 -16.00
N ASN A 53 -33.21 6.61 -16.90
CA ASN A 53 -34.09 5.76 -17.73
C ASN A 53 -34.83 4.69 -16.91
N THR A 54 -34.31 4.33 -15.74
CA THR A 54 -35.01 3.45 -14.78
C THR A 54 -35.97 4.21 -13.85
N GLY A 55 -36.18 5.50 -14.09
CA GLY A 55 -37.13 6.35 -13.36
C GLY A 55 -36.57 7.00 -12.10
N LYS A 56 -35.26 6.99 -11.90
CA LYS A 56 -34.60 7.64 -10.75
C LYS A 56 -34.41 9.14 -10.96
N ILE A 57 -34.43 9.89 -9.86
CA ILE A 57 -34.08 11.31 -9.83
C ILE A 57 -32.56 11.43 -9.76
N VAL A 58 -31.94 11.78 -10.89
CA VAL A 58 -30.48 11.89 -11.01
C VAL A 58 -30.06 13.34 -11.14
N LYS A 59 -29.08 13.77 -10.35
CA LYS A 59 -28.44 15.09 -10.42
C LYS A 59 -26.93 14.95 -10.65
N THR A 60 -26.27 16.02 -11.06
CA THR A 60 -24.79 16.03 -11.16
C THR A 60 -24.15 17.22 -10.44
N PHE A 61 -22.92 17.04 -10.00
CA PHE A 61 -21.98 18.06 -9.57
C PHE A 61 -20.80 18.09 -10.53
N GLU A 62 -20.58 19.21 -11.18
CA GLU A 62 -19.56 19.36 -12.22
C GLU A 62 -19.09 20.82 -12.33
N SER A 63 -17.81 21.00 -12.66
CA SER A 63 -17.19 22.32 -12.82
C SER A 63 -15.89 22.19 -13.62
N PRO A 64 -15.90 22.30 -14.97
CA PRO A 64 -17.01 22.75 -15.84
C PRO A 64 -18.04 21.66 -16.18
N ARG A 65 -19.07 22.02 -16.96
CA ARG A 65 -20.18 21.13 -17.34
C ARG A 65 -19.80 20.21 -18.52
N ASP A 66 -19.13 19.10 -18.23
CA ASP A 66 -18.58 18.20 -19.26
C ASP A 66 -19.40 16.91 -19.49
N LEU A 67 -20.19 16.47 -18.50
CA LEU A 67 -20.99 15.25 -18.59
C LEU A 67 -22.06 15.34 -19.70
N GLN A 68 -22.20 14.25 -20.47
CA GLN A 68 -23.14 14.13 -21.59
C GLN A 68 -24.39 13.36 -21.15
N VAL A 69 -25.27 14.06 -20.43
CA VAL A 69 -26.44 13.47 -19.78
C VAL A 69 -27.76 13.86 -20.47
N ASP A 70 -28.80 13.08 -20.23
CA ASP A 70 -30.12 13.32 -20.78
C ASP A 70 -30.74 14.62 -20.22
N PRO A 71 -31.59 15.33 -20.99
CA PRO A 71 -32.13 16.65 -20.58
C PRO A 71 -32.93 16.64 -19.26
N GLY A 72 -33.42 15.48 -18.82
CA GLY A 72 -34.10 15.31 -17.54
C GLY A 72 -33.17 15.32 -16.32
N ILE A 73 -31.86 15.23 -16.53
CA ILE A 73 -30.84 15.22 -15.47
C ILE A 73 -30.40 16.67 -15.22
N THR A 74 -30.67 17.19 -14.03
CA THR A 74 -30.26 18.56 -13.68
C THR A 74 -28.80 18.56 -13.23
N GLN A 75 -27.99 19.38 -13.89
CA GLN A 75 -26.56 19.51 -13.62
C GLN A 75 -26.31 20.76 -12.76
N TYR A 76 -25.69 20.58 -11.60
CA TYR A 76 -25.33 21.65 -10.68
C TYR A 76 -23.83 21.92 -10.74
N THR A 77 -23.49 23.18 -10.53
CA THR A 77 -22.10 23.62 -10.33
C THR A 77 -21.91 24.15 -8.92
N LYS A 78 -20.73 24.67 -8.63
CA LYS A 78 -20.38 25.25 -7.33
C LYS A 78 -21.25 26.47 -7.04
N LEU A 79 -21.96 26.46 -5.92
CA LEU A 79 -22.68 27.62 -5.41
C LEU A 79 -21.75 28.43 -4.50
N ASP A 80 -21.59 29.72 -4.79
CA ASP A 80 -20.60 30.60 -4.14
C ASP A 80 -19.18 29.99 -4.10
N GLY A 81 -18.83 29.24 -5.14
CA GLY A 81 -17.51 28.61 -5.26
C GLY A 81 -17.32 27.31 -4.47
N SER A 82 -18.34 26.80 -3.77
CA SER A 82 -18.30 25.53 -3.02
C SER A 82 -19.35 24.52 -3.49
N PHE A 83 -18.99 23.23 -3.51
CA PHE A 83 -19.95 22.15 -3.69
C PHE A 83 -20.71 21.80 -2.41
N ASP A 84 -20.18 22.13 -1.23
CA ASP A 84 -20.91 21.97 0.05
C ASP A 84 -22.21 22.77 0.05
N ASN A 85 -22.16 24.03 -0.41
CA ASN A 85 -23.35 24.87 -0.56
C ASN A 85 -24.35 24.29 -1.57
N SER A 86 -23.87 23.67 -2.65
CA SER A 86 -24.73 22.98 -3.62
C SER A 86 -25.32 21.70 -3.03
N ALA A 87 -24.61 21.02 -2.12
CA ALA A 87 -25.08 19.84 -1.42
C ALA A 87 -26.22 20.15 -0.45
N ASP A 88 -26.18 21.28 0.25
CA ASP A 88 -27.29 21.73 1.10
C ASP A 88 -28.61 21.82 0.31
N ILE A 89 -28.55 22.29 -0.95
CA ILE A 89 -29.72 22.31 -1.84
C ILE A 89 -30.13 20.88 -2.24
N LEU A 90 -29.18 20.00 -2.56
CA LEU A 90 -29.50 18.61 -2.91
C LEU A 90 -30.14 17.84 -1.75
N LEU A 91 -29.76 18.13 -0.50
CA LEU A 91 -30.39 17.53 0.68
C LEU A 91 -31.88 17.90 0.80
N LEU A 92 -32.30 19.04 0.24
CA LEU A 92 -33.72 19.42 0.16
C LEU A 92 -34.44 18.70 -0.99
N VAL A 93 -33.77 18.51 -2.12
CA VAL A 93 -34.32 17.84 -3.31
C VAL A 93 -34.39 16.32 -3.14
N ARG A 94 -33.50 15.74 -2.32
CA ARG A 94 -33.34 14.30 -2.06
C ARG A 94 -33.30 13.47 -3.34
N PRO A 95 -32.28 13.67 -4.20
CA PRO A 95 -32.14 12.84 -5.39
C PRO A 95 -31.86 11.39 -5.02
N ASP A 96 -32.26 10.46 -5.90
CA ASP A 96 -31.91 9.05 -5.76
C ASP A 96 -30.40 8.86 -6.00
N TYR A 97 -29.85 9.55 -7.02
CA TYR A 97 -28.42 9.51 -7.35
C TYR A 97 -27.85 10.90 -7.64
N THR A 98 -26.59 11.10 -7.23
CA THR A 98 -25.79 12.27 -7.61
C THR A 98 -24.46 11.82 -8.23
N ILE A 99 -24.20 12.30 -9.44
CA ILE A 99 -22.92 12.07 -10.14
C ILE A 99 -21.99 13.24 -9.82
N PHE A 100 -20.87 12.97 -9.18
CA PHE A 100 -19.87 13.98 -8.84
C PHE A 100 -18.67 13.84 -9.79
N ASP A 101 -18.65 14.68 -10.83
CA ASP A 101 -17.55 14.75 -11.78
C ASP A 101 -16.36 15.48 -11.14
N GLU A 102 -15.24 14.76 -11.02
CA GLU A 102 -13.97 15.18 -10.42
C GLU A 102 -14.00 15.47 -8.90
N VAL A 103 -13.97 14.42 -8.08
CA VAL A 103 -13.71 14.51 -6.63
C VAL A 103 -12.19 14.64 -6.38
N ARG A 104 -11.74 15.81 -5.89
CA ARG A 104 -10.30 16.11 -5.83
C ARG A 104 -9.85 16.78 -4.54
N ARG A 105 -10.57 17.79 -4.07
CA ARG A 105 -10.24 18.59 -2.88
C ARG A 105 -10.78 17.91 -1.63
N ARG A 106 -10.19 18.22 -0.47
CA ARG A 106 -10.63 17.63 0.81
C ARG A 106 -12.12 17.86 1.08
N GLU A 107 -12.63 19.05 0.75
CA GLU A 107 -14.06 19.40 0.84
C GLU A 107 -14.90 18.45 -0.01
N ASP A 108 -14.56 18.23 -1.29
CA ASP A 108 -15.30 17.34 -2.18
C ASP A 108 -15.50 15.92 -1.60
N PHE A 109 -14.49 15.35 -0.92
CA PHE A 109 -14.63 14.03 -0.26
C PHE A 109 -15.60 14.05 0.92
N ARG A 110 -15.66 15.16 1.65
CA ARG A 110 -16.62 15.35 2.74
C ARG A 110 -18.03 15.53 2.18
N THR A 111 -18.21 16.39 1.18
CA THR A 111 -19.49 16.56 0.48
C THR A 111 -20.02 15.22 -0.04
N PHE A 112 -19.13 14.42 -0.64
CA PHE A 112 -19.47 13.09 -1.15
C PHE A 112 -19.95 12.17 -0.02
N ALA A 113 -19.22 12.14 1.10
CA ALA A 113 -19.58 11.35 2.27
C ALA A 113 -20.90 11.79 2.90
N ASP A 114 -21.12 13.09 3.06
CA ASP A 114 -22.32 13.64 3.68
C ASP A 114 -23.57 13.27 2.86
N LEU A 115 -23.52 13.48 1.54
CA LEU A 115 -24.62 13.06 0.65
C LEU A 115 -24.85 11.55 0.73
N ARG A 116 -23.78 10.76 0.70
CA ARG A 116 -23.88 9.30 0.75
C ARG A 116 -24.50 8.79 2.06
N LEU A 117 -24.08 9.34 3.19
CA LEU A 117 -24.58 8.98 4.53
C LEU A 117 -26.04 9.40 4.74
N THR A 118 -26.55 10.36 3.97
CA THR A 118 -27.99 10.72 3.96
C THR A 118 -28.85 9.81 3.09
N GLY A 119 -28.25 8.80 2.45
CA GLY A 119 -28.94 7.79 1.66
C GLY A 119 -28.97 8.07 0.15
N VAL A 120 -28.35 9.15 -0.32
CA VAL A 120 -28.21 9.44 -1.75
C VAL A 120 -27.20 8.45 -2.36
N GLY A 121 -27.52 7.85 -3.51
CA GLY A 121 -26.57 7.06 -4.28
C GLY A 121 -25.53 7.98 -4.91
N MET A 122 -24.24 7.67 -4.78
CA MET A 122 -23.17 8.56 -5.22
C MET A 122 -22.30 7.87 -6.25
N VAL A 123 -22.05 8.54 -7.38
CA VAL A 123 -21.07 8.12 -8.38
C VAL A 123 -20.01 9.20 -8.50
N GLY A 124 -18.81 8.94 -7.97
CA GLY A 124 -17.72 9.91 -7.95
C GLY A 124 -16.66 9.59 -8.99
N VAL A 125 -16.17 10.60 -9.70
CA VAL A 125 -15.05 10.44 -10.64
C VAL A 125 -13.75 10.89 -9.97
N VAL A 126 -12.74 10.02 -9.91
CA VAL A 126 -11.44 10.31 -9.30
C VAL A 126 -10.32 10.02 -10.28
N HIS A 127 -9.37 10.96 -10.43
CA HIS A 127 -8.13 10.69 -11.16
C HIS A 127 -7.18 9.85 -10.33
N ALA A 128 -6.87 8.64 -10.77
CA ALA A 128 -6.00 7.71 -10.07
C ALA A 128 -5.29 6.79 -11.07
N ASN A 129 -4.07 6.35 -10.75
CA ASN A 129 -3.31 5.44 -11.62
C ASN A 129 -3.63 3.96 -11.33
N SER A 130 -4.24 3.69 -10.18
CA SER A 130 -4.77 2.39 -9.78
C SER A 130 -6.09 2.55 -9.02
N PRO A 131 -6.93 1.51 -8.92
CA PRO A 131 -8.11 1.54 -8.06
C PRO A 131 -7.75 1.68 -6.56
N LEU A 132 -6.58 1.18 -6.14
CA LEU A 132 -6.12 1.34 -4.75
C LEU A 132 -5.80 2.81 -4.44
N ASP A 133 -5.16 3.52 -5.37
CA ASP A 133 -4.85 4.95 -5.22
C ASP A 133 -6.15 5.77 -5.06
N ALA A 134 -7.24 5.34 -5.69
CA ALA A 134 -8.54 5.97 -5.54
C ALA A 134 -9.08 5.81 -4.11
N ILE A 135 -8.98 4.61 -3.53
CA ILE A 135 -9.36 4.34 -2.12
C ILE A 135 -8.46 5.14 -1.17
N GLN A 136 -7.15 5.15 -1.39
CA GLN A 136 -6.17 5.89 -0.60
C GLN A 136 -6.51 7.38 -0.48
N ARG A 137 -7.12 7.97 -1.52
CA ARG A 137 -7.53 9.38 -1.47
C ARG A 137 -8.63 9.65 -0.44
N PHE A 138 -9.41 8.68 0.00
CA PHE A 138 -10.42 8.86 1.05
C PHE A 138 -9.81 8.78 2.46
N ILE A 139 -8.69 8.05 2.61
CA ILE A 139 -8.02 7.87 3.89
C ILE A 139 -7.47 9.21 4.40
N GLY A 140 -7.78 9.54 5.66
CA GLY A 140 -7.38 10.79 6.29
C GLY A 140 -8.20 12.02 5.84
N LYS A 141 -9.16 11.85 4.92
CA LYS A 141 -10.16 12.87 4.57
C LYS A 141 -11.51 12.57 5.21
N ILE A 142 -11.83 11.29 5.34
CA ILE A 142 -12.96 10.75 6.09
C ILE A 142 -12.48 9.69 7.08
N GLU A 143 -13.28 9.40 8.11
CA GLU A 143 -12.95 8.42 9.14
C GLU A 143 -12.89 7.01 8.53
N LEU A 144 -11.90 6.20 8.93
CA LEU A 144 -11.67 4.88 8.35
C LEU A 144 -12.93 3.99 8.45
N GLY A 145 -13.57 3.98 9.62
CA GLY A 145 -14.74 3.13 9.87
C GLY A 145 -15.98 3.46 9.03
N ILE A 146 -16.06 4.65 8.42
CA ILE A 146 -17.18 5.02 7.54
C ILE A 146 -16.86 4.82 6.06
N ILE A 147 -15.60 4.58 5.69
CA ILE A 147 -15.20 4.46 4.27
C ILE A 147 -16.08 3.43 3.54
N PRO A 148 -16.30 2.19 4.02
CA PRO A 148 -17.13 1.23 3.27
C PRO A 148 -18.61 1.60 3.17
N ASN A 149 -19.12 2.45 4.08
CA ASN A 149 -20.48 3.01 3.96
C ASN A 149 -20.54 4.15 2.94
N VAL A 150 -19.41 4.82 2.70
CA VAL A 150 -19.30 5.94 1.77
C VAL A 150 -18.93 5.47 0.36
N ILE A 151 -17.99 4.55 0.25
CA ILE A 151 -17.53 3.94 -0.99
C ILE A 151 -17.44 2.43 -0.80
N ASP A 152 -18.30 1.72 -1.52
CA ASP A 152 -18.40 0.26 -1.46
C ASP A 152 -17.84 -0.38 -2.74
N THR A 153 -17.81 0.36 -3.85
CA THR A 153 -17.42 -0.15 -5.16
C THR A 153 -16.46 0.82 -5.86
N VAL A 154 -15.30 0.35 -6.29
CA VAL A 154 -14.32 1.14 -7.04
C VAL A 154 -14.08 0.52 -8.41
N VAL A 155 -14.51 1.20 -9.46
CA VAL A 155 -14.39 0.78 -10.85
C VAL A 155 -13.18 1.47 -11.48
N PHE A 156 -12.18 0.73 -11.94
CA PHE A 156 -11.06 1.29 -12.68
C PHE A 156 -11.35 1.30 -14.18
N VAL A 157 -11.21 2.45 -14.82
CA VAL A 157 -11.41 2.63 -16.26
C VAL A 157 -10.09 2.97 -16.92
N LYS A 158 -9.80 2.28 -18.03
CA LYS A 158 -8.61 2.53 -18.84
C LYS A 158 -8.94 2.32 -20.31
N ASP A 159 -8.49 3.23 -21.17
CA ASP A 159 -8.67 3.15 -22.62
C ASP A 159 -10.13 2.92 -23.04
N GLY A 160 -11.09 3.50 -22.30
CA GLY A 160 -12.53 3.36 -22.56
C GLY A 160 -13.17 2.09 -22.00
N HIS A 161 -12.42 1.19 -21.36
CA HIS A 161 -12.90 -0.09 -20.87
C HIS A 161 -12.91 -0.15 -19.34
N ILE A 162 -13.87 -0.90 -18.79
CA ILE A 162 -13.88 -1.25 -17.38
C ILE A 162 -12.81 -2.34 -17.16
N GLY A 163 -11.84 -2.03 -16.32
CA GLY A 163 -10.78 -2.95 -15.92
C GLY A 163 -11.09 -3.56 -14.56
N LYS A 164 -10.14 -3.39 -13.63
CA LYS A 164 -10.25 -3.95 -12.28
C LYS A 164 -11.33 -3.24 -11.46
N ILE A 165 -12.09 -4.01 -10.71
CA ILE A 165 -13.11 -3.50 -9.79
C ILE A 165 -12.78 -4.01 -8.39
N TYR A 166 -12.86 -3.12 -7.41
CA TYR A 166 -12.75 -3.50 -6.01
C TYR A 166 -14.07 -3.33 -5.28
N ASP A 167 -14.34 -4.30 -4.41
CA ASP A 167 -15.38 -4.26 -3.39
C ASP A 167 -14.73 -3.97 -2.03
N LEU A 168 -15.37 -3.11 -1.25
CA LEU A 168 -14.90 -2.72 0.07
C LEU A 168 -15.90 -3.17 1.13
N GLU A 169 -15.42 -3.93 2.11
CA GLU A 169 -16.23 -4.42 3.23
C GLU A 169 -15.56 -4.11 4.56
N LEU A 170 -16.33 -3.66 5.55
CA LEU A 170 -15.84 -3.51 6.92
C LEU A 170 -16.08 -4.81 7.69
N VAL A 171 -15.01 -5.42 8.20
CA VAL A 171 -15.09 -6.62 9.05
C VAL A 171 -14.32 -6.40 10.35
N VAL A 172 -14.75 -7.06 11.43
CA VAL A 172 -13.98 -7.10 12.68
C VAL A 172 -13.23 -8.42 12.74
N LYS A 173 -11.91 -8.38 12.58
CA LYS A 173 -11.05 -9.57 12.59
C LYS A 173 -9.63 -9.25 13.08
N VAL A 174 -8.82 -10.29 13.21
CA VAL A 174 -7.36 -10.15 13.32
C VAL A 174 -6.81 -9.89 11.91
N PRO A 175 -6.05 -8.80 11.68
CA PRO A 175 -5.48 -8.51 10.36
C PRO A 175 -4.55 -9.61 9.85
N THR A 176 -4.44 -9.74 8.53
CA THR A 176 -3.55 -10.72 7.91
C THR A 176 -2.09 -10.45 8.29
N GLY A 177 -1.39 -11.50 8.73
CA GLY A 177 0.00 -11.39 9.17
C GLY A 177 0.17 -10.95 10.62
N MET A 178 -0.93 -10.87 11.39
CA MET A 178 -0.92 -10.74 12.86
C MET A 178 -1.33 -12.08 13.53
N THR A 179 -1.06 -12.23 14.83
CA THR A 179 -1.41 -13.43 15.60
C THR A 179 -2.78 -13.30 16.28
N GLU A 180 -3.40 -14.40 16.70
CA GLU A 180 -4.65 -14.35 17.47
C GLU A 180 -4.51 -13.66 18.84
N SER A 181 -3.27 -13.50 19.33
CA SER A 181 -3.01 -12.71 20.54
C SER A 181 -3.21 -11.21 20.30
N ASP A 182 -3.19 -10.77 19.04
CA ASP A 182 -3.56 -9.43 18.63
C ASP A 182 -5.07 -9.24 18.74
N LEU A 183 -5.49 -8.19 19.43
CA LEU A 183 -6.91 -7.88 19.58
C LEU A 183 -7.55 -7.61 18.21
N ALA A 184 -8.67 -8.28 17.95
CA ALA A 184 -9.51 -8.04 16.79
C ALA A 184 -9.90 -6.56 16.70
N ARG A 185 -9.89 -6.03 15.48
CA ARG A 185 -10.14 -4.62 15.21
C ARG A 185 -10.93 -4.45 13.91
N PRO A 186 -11.53 -3.27 13.67
CA PRO A 186 -12.11 -2.97 12.37
C PRO A 186 -11.03 -3.00 11.28
N VAL A 187 -11.26 -3.78 10.25
CA VAL A 187 -10.43 -3.91 9.06
C VAL A 187 -11.32 -3.70 7.84
N ILE A 188 -10.90 -2.82 6.93
CA ILE A 188 -11.52 -2.74 5.61
C ILE A 188 -10.84 -3.77 4.72
N GLU A 189 -11.60 -4.74 4.25
CA GLU A 189 -11.17 -5.68 3.23
C GLU A 189 -11.38 -5.06 1.85
N ILE A 190 -10.36 -5.15 1.00
CA ILE A 190 -10.42 -4.76 -0.41
C ILE A 190 -10.30 -6.03 -1.23
N ARG A 191 -11.41 -6.42 -1.85
CA ARG A 191 -11.55 -7.66 -2.61
C ARG A 191 -11.66 -7.34 -4.08
N ASN A 192 -11.03 -8.15 -4.93
CA ASN A 192 -11.31 -8.11 -6.36
C ASN A 192 -12.73 -8.59 -6.61
N PHE A 193 -13.56 -7.74 -7.22
CA PHE A 193 -14.98 -8.01 -7.42
C PHE A 193 -15.23 -9.27 -8.27
N ALA A 194 -14.36 -9.54 -9.26
CA ALA A 194 -14.58 -10.61 -10.23
C ALA A 194 -14.40 -12.03 -9.66
N ASP A 195 -13.52 -12.20 -8.66
CA ASP A 195 -13.17 -13.51 -8.09
C ASP A 195 -13.29 -13.55 -6.54
N ASN A 196 -13.73 -12.44 -5.93
CA ASN A 196 -13.85 -12.24 -4.50
C ASN A 196 -12.54 -12.45 -3.71
N VAL A 197 -11.38 -12.37 -4.37
CA VAL A 197 -10.08 -12.56 -3.73
C VAL A 197 -9.74 -11.32 -2.90
N LEU A 198 -9.47 -11.54 -1.61
CA LEU A 198 -8.93 -10.50 -0.73
C LEU A 198 -7.51 -10.15 -1.17
N GLU A 199 -7.33 -8.93 -1.67
CA GLU A 199 -6.04 -8.48 -2.14
C GLU A 199 -5.36 -7.55 -1.14
N HIS A 200 -6.12 -6.70 -0.43
CA HIS A 200 -5.57 -5.70 0.50
C HIS A 200 -6.47 -5.56 1.73
N GLU A 201 -5.87 -5.14 2.83
CA GLU A 201 -6.53 -4.76 4.07
C GLU A 201 -6.15 -3.33 4.44
N ILE A 202 -7.10 -2.58 5.00
CA ILE A 202 -6.83 -1.28 5.61
C ILE A 202 -7.23 -1.34 7.07
N TYR A 203 -6.32 -1.00 7.97
CA TYR A 203 -6.60 -0.94 9.40
C TYR A 203 -5.70 0.09 10.08
N THR A 204 -6.08 0.45 11.31
CA THR A 204 -5.27 1.35 12.13
C THR A 204 -4.24 0.55 12.94
N PHE A 205 -2.98 0.95 12.83
CA PHE A 205 -1.87 0.45 13.64
C PHE A 205 -1.25 1.63 14.40
N GLY A 206 -1.32 1.61 15.73
CA GLY A 206 -1.03 2.78 16.56
C GLY A 206 -2.00 3.94 16.23
N GLU A 207 -1.47 5.04 15.71
CA GLU A 207 -2.22 6.22 15.28
C GLU A 207 -2.28 6.38 13.74
N GLU A 208 -1.71 5.43 12.99
CA GLU A 208 -1.60 5.51 11.54
C GLU A 208 -2.53 4.49 10.87
N ASN A 209 -3.11 4.90 9.74
CA ASN A 209 -3.86 3.99 8.87
C ASN A 209 -2.90 3.36 7.87
N VAL A 210 -2.79 2.03 7.92
CA VAL A 210 -1.90 1.26 7.05
C VAL A 210 -2.70 0.47 6.03
N ILE A 211 -2.14 0.33 4.82
CA ILE A 211 -2.69 -0.52 3.76
C ILE A 211 -1.72 -1.67 3.57
N VAL A 212 -2.25 -2.88 3.71
CA VAL A 212 -1.48 -4.11 3.79
C VAL A 212 -1.99 -5.06 2.70
N PRO A 213 -1.22 -5.33 1.63
CA PRO A 213 -1.62 -6.36 0.68
C PRO A 213 -1.78 -7.74 1.37
N VAL A 214 -2.42 -8.73 0.76
CA VAL A 214 -2.64 -10.06 1.39
C VAL A 214 -1.77 -11.15 0.75
N SER A 215 -0.86 -10.78 -0.16
CA SER A 215 0.02 -11.73 -0.86
C SER A 215 0.94 -12.50 0.10
N LYS A 216 0.77 -13.83 0.12
CA LYS A 216 1.35 -14.81 1.08
C LYS A 216 2.89 -14.90 1.20
N LYS A 217 3.68 -14.09 0.49
CA LYS A 217 5.16 -14.25 0.48
C LYS A 217 5.99 -12.97 0.59
N VAL A 218 5.42 -11.78 0.44
CA VAL A 218 6.25 -10.56 0.28
C VAL A 218 6.18 -9.60 1.49
N GLN A 219 5.30 -9.85 2.47
CA GLN A 219 4.88 -8.78 3.38
C GLN A 219 5.22 -8.86 4.85
N LYS A 220 5.64 -10.01 5.38
CA LYS A 220 6.12 -10.06 6.77
C LYS A 220 7.22 -9.01 7.00
N VAL A 221 8.15 -8.90 6.05
CA VAL A 221 9.27 -7.95 6.08
C VAL A 221 8.84 -6.47 6.11
N GLY A 222 7.76 -6.09 5.43
CA GLY A 222 7.34 -4.69 5.33
C GLY A 222 6.65 -4.15 6.59
N ILE A 223 5.76 -4.96 7.17
CA ILE A 223 5.05 -4.62 8.42
C ILE A 223 6.03 -4.70 9.60
N GLU A 224 6.88 -5.72 9.64
CA GLU A 224 7.95 -5.85 10.63
C GLU A 224 8.84 -4.61 10.62
N LYS A 225 9.20 -4.09 9.44
CA LYS A 225 10.00 -2.86 9.32
C LYS A 225 9.27 -1.60 9.82
N LEU A 226 7.97 -1.46 9.54
CA LEU A 226 7.18 -0.33 10.05
C LEU A 226 7.06 -0.38 11.58
N ALA A 227 6.81 -1.55 12.15
CA ALA A 227 6.77 -1.77 13.59
C ALA A 227 8.15 -1.51 14.23
N GLU A 228 9.22 -2.02 13.61
CA GLU A 228 10.60 -1.81 14.01
C GLU A 228 10.96 -0.33 14.04
N ASP A 229 10.64 0.43 12.98
CA ASP A 229 10.92 1.86 12.89
C ASP A 229 10.15 2.66 13.95
N LYS A 230 8.90 2.29 14.25
CA LYS A 230 8.10 2.97 15.28
C LYS A 230 8.63 2.72 16.69
N ILE A 231 8.97 1.47 17.00
CA ILE A 231 9.58 1.12 18.28
C ILE A 231 10.94 1.81 18.40
N ARG A 232 11.75 1.79 17.35
CA ARG A 232 13.05 2.47 17.30
C ARG A 232 12.92 3.97 17.55
N GLU A 233 11.93 4.63 16.96
CA GLU A 233 11.65 6.06 17.20
C GLU A 233 11.40 6.35 18.68
N ILE A 234 10.55 5.56 19.34
CA ILE A 234 10.23 5.74 20.76
C ILE A 234 11.45 5.50 21.65
N PHE A 235 12.28 4.52 21.32
CA PHE A 235 13.44 4.16 22.15
C PHE A 235 14.69 5.00 21.86
N ARG A 236 14.76 5.69 20.72
CA ARG A 236 15.83 6.66 20.39
C ARG A 236 15.99 7.77 21.42
N LYS A 237 14.92 8.13 22.14
CA LYS A 237 14.98 9.12 23.22
C LYS A 237 15.75 8.63 24.46
N TYR A 238 15.91 7.32 24.62
CA TYR A 238 16.66 6.69 25.71
C TYR A 238 18.03 6.17 25.25
N ASP A 239 18.12 5.62 24.03
CA ASP A 239 19.35 5.13 23.43
C ASP A 239 19.37 5.44 21.92
N PRO A 240 20.25 6.36 21.46
CA PRO A 240 20.36 6.71 20.05
C PRO A 240 20.74 5.55 19.12
N ARG A 241 21.34 4.48 19.66
CA ARG A 241 21.79 3.28 18.94
C ARG A 241 20.95 2.05 19.29
N VAL A 242 19.69 2.24 19.67
CA VAL A 242 18.79 1.13 19.97
C VAL A 242 18.65 0.19 18.79
N GLU A 243 18.74 -1.11 19.06
CA GLU A 243 18.45 -2.17 18.11
C GLU A 243 17.09 -2.78 18.46
N VAL A 244 16.25 -2.96 17.45
CA VAL A 244 14.90 -3.49 17.61
C VAL A 244 14.79 -4.72 16.72
N GLU A 245 14.33 -5.81 17.29
CA GLU A 245 14.08 -7.06 16.58
C GLU A 245 12.64 -7.48 16.86
N ILE A 246 11.82 -7.60 15.80
CA ILE A 246 10.46 -8.11 15.93
C ILE A 246 10.56 -9.63 16.07
N LEU A 247 10.27 -10.14 17.27
CA LEU A 247 10.32 -11.58 17.55
C LEU A 247 9.05 -12.29 17.08
N SER A 248 7.93 -11.57 17.12
CA SER A 248 6.61 -12.01 16.67
C SER A 248 5.68 -10.79 16.54
N ASP A 249 4.49 -10.99 15.98
CA ASP A 249 3.51 -9.93 15.73
C ASP A 249 3.15 -9.12 17.00
N ASN A 250 3.30 -9.73 18.18
CA ASN A 250 2.99 -9.14 19.48
C ASN A 250 4.16 -9.05 20.48
N ARG A 251 5.38 -9.29 20.01
CA ARG A 251 6.56 -9.24 20.88
C ARG A 251 7.77 -8.70 20.14
N ALA A 252 8.41 -7.70 20.72
CA ALA A 252 9.66 -7.14 20.21
C ALA A 252 10.76 -7.27 21.26
N LYS A 253 11.98 -7.50 20.80
CA LYS A 253 13.20 -7.40 21.60
C LYS A 253 13.85 -6.06 21.31
N VAL A 254 14.16 -5.35 22.38
CA VAL A 254 14.78 -4.03 22.31
C VAL A 254 16.10 -4.08 23.05
N SER A 255 17.19 -4.07 22.29
CA SER A 255 18.55 -4.12 22.81
C SER A 255 19.07 -2.70 23.00
N VAL A 256 19.41 -2.35 24.24
CA VAL A 256 19.82 -1.00 24.64
C VAL A 256 21.09 -1.03 25.50
N ASP A 257 21.79 0.10 25.53
CA ASP A 257 22.95 0.26 26.39
C ASP A 257 22.55 0.11 27.87
N LYS A 258 23.43 -0.52 28.67
CA LYS A 258 23.18 -0.82 30.10
C LYS A 258 22.70 0.41 30.89
N GLN A 259 23.26 1.57 30.55
CA GLN A 259 22.97 2.85 31.22
C GLN A 259 21.52 3.31 30.99
N SER A 260 20.91 2.92 29.88
CA SER A 260 19.54 3.30 29.50
C SER A 260 18.48 2.33 30.04
N MET A 261 18.85 1.10 30.45
CA MET A 261 17.87 0.10 30.91
C MET A 261 17.04 0.58 32.11
N ALA A 262 17.66 1.23 33.09
CA ALA A 262 16.97 1.66 34.30
C ALA A 262 15.92 2.75 34.03
N SER A 263 16.18 3.66 33.08
CA SER A 263 15.24 4.72 32.70
C SER A 263 14.11 4.19 31.81
N ILE A 264 14.38 3.18 30.99
CA ILE A 264 13.40 2.51 30.15
C ILE A 264 12.43 1.66 30.98
N ILE A 265 12.92 0.83 31.90
CA ILE A 265 12.07 -0.03 32.74
C ILE A 265 11.27 0.82 33.73
N GLY A 266 11.91 1.82 34.34
CA GLY A 266 11.29 2.66 35.37
C GLY A 266 11.14 1.93 36.72
N LYS A 267 10.67 2.65 37.74
CA LYS A 267 10.52 2.09 39.10
C LYS A 267 9.44 1.02 39.11
N GLY A 268 9.83 -0.25 39.29
CA GLY A 268 8.89 -1.38 39.28
C GLY A 268 8.25 -1.66 37.91
N GLY A 269 8.89 -1.26 36.81
CA GLY A 269 8.38 -1.52 35.46
C GLY A 269 7.33 -0.51 34.97
N SER A 270 7.07 0.58 35.68
CA SER A 270 5.99 1.51 35.34
C SER A 270 6.14 2.12 33.95
N ASN A 271 7.36 2.49 33.55
CA ASN A 271 7.61 3.19 32.29
C ASN A 271 7.53 2.23 31.09
N ILE A 272 8.06 1.01 31.20
CA ILE A 272 7.94 0.02 30.13
C ILE A 272 6.49 -0.41 29.94
N ASN A 273 5.72 -0.60 31.03
CA ASN A 273 4.29 -0.92 30.95
C ASN A 273 3.47 0.17 30.27
N GLU A 274 3.82 1.45 30.43
CA GLU A 274 3.18 2.56 29.70
C GLU A 274 3.52 2.53 28.22
N ILE A 275 4.77 2.26 27.87
CA ILE A 275 5.22 2.13 26.47
C ILE A 275 4.53 0.94 25.79
N GLU A 276 4.45 -0.21 26.46
CA GLU A 276 3.74 -1.39 25.96
C GLU A 276 2.25 -1.14 25.78
N LYS A 277 1.58 -0.42 26.71
CA LYS A 277 0.18 -0.03 26.55
C LYS A 277 -0.05 0.91 25.37
N LEU A 278 0.87 1.83 25.14
CA LEU A 278 0.81 2.78 24.03
C LEU A 278 1.01 2.07 22.69
N LEU A 279 1.97 1.16 22.61
CA LEU A 279 2.31 0.41 21.40
C LEU A 279 1.43 -0.83 21.17
N LYS A 280 0.73 -1.28 22.21
CA LYS A 280 -0.05 -2.53 22.24
C LYS A 280 0.79 -3.78 21.88
N ILE A 281 2.06 -3.80 22.27
CA ILE A 281 3.02 -4.89 22.05
C ILE A 281 3.82 -5.17 23.32
N HIS A 282 4.22 -6.41 23.58
CA HIS A 282 5.13 -6.76 24.68
C HIS A 282 6.59 -6.51 24.28
N ILE A 283 7.39 -5.91 25.17
CA ILE A 283 8.76 -5.48 24.89
C ILE A 283 9.74 -6.13 25.85
N ASP A 284 10.61 -6.97 25.30
CA ASP A 284 11.76 -7.51 26.04
C ASP A 284 12.93 -6.54 25.94
N VAL A 285 13.20 -5.81 27.01
CA VAL A 285 14.37 -4.93 27.09
C VAL A 285 15.59 -5.72 27.54
N VAL A 286 16.63 -5.76 26.71
CA VAL A 286 17.88 -6.49 26.99
C VAL A 286 19.10 -5.57 26.91
N GLU A 287 20.14 -5.88 27.70
CA GLU A 287 21.42 -5.18 27.62
C GLU A 287 22.16 -5.59 26.35
N LYS A 288 22.72 -4.62 25.62
CA LYS A 288 23.67 -4.91 24.54
C LYS A 288 24.91 -5.57 25.13
N THR A 289 25.09 -6.86 24.92
CA THR A 289 26.28 -7.60 25.34
C THR A 289 27.51 -7.07 24.61
N SER A 290 28.37 -6.35 25.32
CA SER A 290 29.67 -5.94 24.79
C SER A 290 30.66 -7.10 24.98
N HIS A 291 30.85 -7.95 23.96
CA HIS A 291 32.13 -8.56 23.57
C HIS A 291 31.95 -9.44 22.31
N SER A 292 32.99 -9.40 21.47
CA SER A 292 33.16 -9.97 20.11
C SER A 292 32.35 -9.30 18.99
N THR A 293 33.07 -8.50 18.20
CA THR A 293 32.83 -8.28 16.76
C THR A 293 32.59 -9.62 16.06
N ASP A 294 31.34 -10.04 16.04
CA ASP A 294 30.80 -10.97 15.05
C ASP A 294 29.57 -10.28 14.45
N SER A 295 29.85 -9.31 13.59
CA SER A 295 28.89 -8.86 12.59
C SER A 295 28.58 -10.05 11.68
N THR A 296 27.51 -10.76 12.00
CA THR A 296 26.74 -11.53 11.04
C THR A 296 25.37 -10.89 10.92
N ASN A 297 25.37 -9.76 10.20
CA ASN A 297 24.25 -9.42 9.33
C ASN A 297 24.00 -10.63 8.43
N VAL A 298 23.06 -11.48 8.83
CA VAL A 298 22.38 -12.38 7.89
C VAL A 298 21.25 -11.59 7.27
N SER A 299 21.60 -10.82 6.26
CA SER A 299 20.76 -10.56 5.09
C SER A 299 21.66 -9.83 4.10
N ASP A 300 22.38 -10.63 3.30
CA ASP A 300 22.84 -10.34 1.92
C ASP A 300 24.15 -11.07 1.55
N ASP A 301 24.75 -11.86 2.44
CA ASP A 301 25.85 -12.77 2.05
C ASP A 301 25.30 -13.91 1.19
N ILE A 302 25.68 -13.93 -0.09
CA ILE A 302 25.24 -14.94 -1.04
C ILE A 302 26.12 -16.17 -0.91
N LEU A 303 25.50 -17.34 -0.76
CA LEU A 303 26.22 -18.61 -0.85
C LEU A 303 26.86 -18.75 -2.24
N PHE A 304 28.13 -19.14 -2.26
CA PHE A 304 28.85 -19.38 -3.50
C PHE A 304 29.67 -20.66 -3.44
N HIS A 305 29.98 -21.20 -4.62
CA HIS A 305 31.00 -22.23 -4.79
C HIS A 305 32.27 -21.63 -5.40
N PHE A 306 33.40 -21.81 -4.73
CA PHE A 306 34.71 -21.39 -5.24
C PHE A 306 35.35 -22.49 -6.09
N SER A 307 35.81 -22.12 -7.28
CA SER A 307 36.68 -22.96 -8.10
C SER A 307 37.74 -22.12 -8.79
N GLU A 308 38.79 -22.77 -9.26
CA GLU A 308 39.92 -22.11 -9.90
C GLU A 308 40.22 -22.75 -11.26
N SER A 309 40.36 -21.91 -12.28
CA SER A 309 40.82 -22.33 -13.61
C SER A 309 42.31 -21.99 -13.79
N LYS A 310 42.88 -22.30 -14.97
CA LYS A 310 44.26 -21.89 -15.27
C LYS A 310 44.45 -20.37 -15.29
N THR A 311 43.41 -19.60 -15.61
CA THR A 311 43.52 -18.16 -15.90
C THR A 311 42.68 -17.25 -14.98
N ALA A 312 41.72 -17.80 -14.24
CA ALA A 312 40.80 -17.04 -13.39
C ALA A 312 40.33 -17.81 -12.15
N LEU A 313 39.93 -17.07 -11.12
CA LEU A 313 39.11 -17.53 -10.00
C LEU A 313 37.62 -17.43 -10.38
N LEU A 314 36.83 -18.44 -10.01
CA LEU A 314 35.43 -18.57 -10.35
C LEU A 314 34.61 -18.71 -9.06
N LEU A 315 33.69 -17.77 -8.83
CA LEU A 315 32.74 -17.80 -7.72
C LEU A 315 31.33 -17.99 -8.30
N THR A 316 30.69 -19.12 -8.03
CA THR A 316 29.36 -19.43 -8.57
C THR A 316 28.30 -19.15 -7.52
N VAL A 317 27.45 -18.14 -7.74
CA VAL A 317 26.46 -17.63 -6.77
C VAL A 317 25.01 -18.04 -7.08
N GLY A 318 24.72 -18.52 -8.29
CA GLY A 318 23.36 -18.86 -8.73
C GLY A 318 22.83 -17.95 -9.83
N ARG A 319 21.93 -18.47 -10.68
CA ARG A 319 21.42 -17.76 -11.88
C ARG A 319 20.40 -16.68 -11.55
N GLU A 320 19.75 -16.78 -10.40
CA GLU A 320 18.83 -15.82 -9.82
C GLU A 320 19.45 -14.42 -9.64
N TYR A 321 20.78 -14.35 -9.50
CA TYR A 321 21.54 -13.10 -9.37
C TYR A 321 22.15 -12.60 -10.69
N SER A 322 21.78 -13.21 -11.81
CA SER A 322 22.29 -12.83 -13.13
C SER A 322 22.06 -11.35 -13.43
N SER A 323 23.08 -10.68 -13.97
CA SER A 323 23.09 -9.25 -14.30
C SER A 323 23.13 -8.28 -13.13
N MET A 324 23.10 -8.75 -11.88
CA MET A 324 23.32 -7.90 -10.69
C MET A 324 24.82 -7.63 -10.49
N HIS A 325 25.14 -6.64 -9.65
CA HIS A 325 26.51 -6.39 -9.18
C HIS A 325 26.69 -6.99 -7.78
N ALA A 326 27.88 -7.51 -7.50
CA ALA A 326 28.22 -8.05 -6.20
C ALA A 326 29.56 -7.51 -5.70
N ASP A 327 29.59 -7.12 -4.43
CA ASP A 327 30.77 -6.66 -3.71
C ASP A 327 31.40 -7.84 -2.96
N ILE A 328 32.70 -8.02 -3.12
CA ILE A 328 33.46 -9.15 -2.59
C ILE A 328 34.37 -8.66 -1.47
N TYR A 329 34.29 -9.33 -0.33
CA TYR A 329 35.05 -9.03 0.87
C TYR A 329 35.89 -10.23 1.29
N VAL A 330 37.02 -9.96 1.94
CA VAL A 330 37.82 -10.99 2.61
C VAL A 330 38.11 -10.56 4.04
N ARG A 331 37.65 -11.32 5.03
CA ARG A 331 37.74 -10.97 6.46
C ARG A 331 37.33 -9.50 6.70
N ASP A 332 36.16 -9.15 6.16
CA ASP A 332 35.53 -7.82 6.21
C ASP A 332 36.31 -6.69 5.50
N ASN A 333 37.39 -6.99 4.77
CA ASN A 333 38.06 -6.02 3.90
C ASN A 333 37.47 -6.08 2.49
N TYR A 334 37.00 -4.95 1.99
CA TYR A 334 36.50 -4.83 0.61
C TYR A 334 37.63 -5.12 -0.40
N VAL A 335 37.36 -5.99 -1.38
CA VAL A 335 38.30 -6.31 -2.45
C VAL A 335 37.88 -5.68 -3.77
N THR A 336 36.67 -5.96 -4.24
CA THR A 336 36.21 -5.52 -5.56
C THR A 336 34.70 -5.66 -5.73
N SER A 337 34.16 -4.99 -6.75
CA SER A 337 32.76 -5.09 -7.18
C SER A 337 32.72 -5.62 -8.61
N VAL A 338 31.96 -6.69 -8.85
CA VAL A 338 31.93 -7.38 -10.15
C VAL A 338 30.50 -7.68 -10.55
N ARG A 339 30.21 -7.54 -11.85
CA ARG A 339 28.92 -7.93 -12.41
C ARG A 339 28.82 -9.45 -12.52
N ILE A 340 27.71 -10.01 -12.05
CA ILE A 340 27.42 -11.45 -12.13
C ILE A 340 27.05 -11.79 -13.58
N GLY A 341 27.78 -12.74 -14.16
CA GLY A 341 27.56 -13.21 -15.53
C GLY A 341 26.22 -13.92 -15.69
N LYS A 342 25.77 -14.08 -16.94
CA LYS A 342 24.45 -14.68 -17.27
C LYS A 342 24.22 -16.10 -16.71
N LYS A 343 25.29 -16.79 -16.33
CA LYS A 343 25.23 -18.14 -15.74
C LYS A 343 25.27 -18.14 -14.21
N GLY A 344 25.28 -16.97 -13.56
CA GLY A 344 25.44 -16.87 -12.12
C GLY A 344 26.89 -17.03 -11.66
N GLU A 345 27.86 -16.70 -12.52
CA GLU A 345 29.29 -16.83 -12.25
C GLU A 345 29.93 -15.44 -12.15
N ILE A 346 30.80 -15.27 -11.16
CA ILE A 346 31.71 -14.13 -11.04
C ILE A 346 33.12 -14.64 -11.40
N THR A 347 33.72 -14.01 -12.40
CA THR A 347 35.02 -14.42 -12.94
C THR A 347 36.06 -13.35 -12.69
N ILE A 348 37.05 -13.68 -11.85
CA ILE A 348 38.14 -12.76 -11.47
C ILE A 348 39.44 -13.25 -12.11
N PRO A 349 40.02 -12.54 -13.09
CA PRO A 349 41.27 -12.95 -13.73
C PRO A 349 42.43 -13.02 -12.72
N LYS A 350 43.26 -14.07 -12.75
CA LYS A 350 44.37 -14.24 -11.79
C LYS A 350 45.42 -13.13 -11.83
N ARG A 351 45.55 -12.49 -13.00
CA ARG A 351 46.45 -11.34 -13.20
C ARG A 351 45.96 -10.04 -12.56
N SER A 352 44.72 -10.00 -12.08
CA SER A 352 44.14 -8.78 -11.47
C SER A 352 44.64 -8.57 -10.05
N GLU A 353 44.70 -7.30 -9.64
CA GLU A 353 44.97 -6.91 -8.24
C GLU A 353 43.94 -7.57 -7.28
N ALA A 354 42.67 -7.63 -7.68
CA ALA A 354 41.62 -8.29 -6.90
C ALA A 354 41.93 -9.76 -6.61
N SER A 355 42.44 -10.51 -7.59
CA SER A 355 42.83 -11.92 -7.38
C SER A 355 44.04 -12.06 -6.46
N ARG A 356 45.01 -11.14 -6.54
CA ARG A 356 46.19 -11.15 -5.65
C ARG A 356 45.78 -10.88 -4.21
N THR A 357 44.89 -9.90 -4.01
CA THR A 357 44.34 -9.55 -2.70
C THR A 357 43.51 -10.69 -2.12
N LEU A 358 42.65 -11.33 -2.94
CA LEU A 358 41.90 -12.53 -2.54
C LEU A 358 42.81 -13.67 -2.10
N MET A 359 43.79 -14.06 -2.92
CA MET A 359 44.71 -15.16 -2.60
C MET A 359 45.63 -14.85 -1.41
N LYS A 360 45.94 -13.58 -1.16
CA LYS A 360 46.80 -13.15 -0.04
C LYS A 360 46.03 -13.14 1.29
N LEU A 361 44.78 -12.69 1.28
CA LEU A 361 43.99 -12.47 2.49
C LEU A 361 43.11 -13.66 2.87
N ALA A 362 42.65 -14.46 1.90
CA ALA A 362 41.80 -15.62 2.14
C ALA A 362 42.65 -16.89 2.34
N SER A 363 42.52 -17.52 3.50
CA SER A 363 43.17 -18.81 3.80
C SER A 363 42.21 -19.99 3.58
N SER A 364 40.91 -19.72 3.52
CA SER A 364 39.84 -20.68 3.25
C SER A 364 38.67 -20.00 2.53
N GLN A 365 37.76 -20.79 1.95
CA GLN A 365 36.55 -20.25 1.29
C GLN A 365 35.67 -19.43 2.26
N ASN A 366 35.65 -19.80 3.55
CA ASN A 366 34.87 -19.11 4.58
C ASN A 366 35.40 -17.70 4.91
N ASP A 367 36.61 -17.36 4.46
CA ASP A 367 37.15 -16.01 4.63
C ASP A 367 36.56 -15.01 3.62
N ILE A 368 35.87 -15.48 2.57
CA ILE A 368 35.32 -14.66 1.48
C ILE A 368 33.81 -14.51 1.70
N LYS A 369 33.31 -13.26 1.65
CA LYS A 369 31.88 -12.93 1.67
C LYS A 369 31.50 -12.19 0.40
N ILE A 370 30.29 -12.44 -0.12
CA ILE A 370 29.80 -11.81 -1.35
C ILE A 370 28.45 -11.17 -1.07
N PHE A 371 28.34 -9.85 -1.26
CA PHE A 371 27.10 -9.11 -1.04
C PHE A 371 26.53 -8.58 -2.34
N LEU A 372 25.21 -8.67 -2.54
CA LEU A 372 24.56 -8.01 -3.66
C LEU A 372 24.61 -6.49 -3.47
N LYS A 373 24.85 -5.79 -4.56
CA LYS A 373 24.74 -4.34 -4.61
C LYS A 373 23.36 -3.97 -5.17
N ASP A 374 22.51 -3.42 -4.31
CA ASP A 374 21.23 -2.84 -4.72
C ASP A 374 21.48 -1.80 -5.82
N SER A 375 20.75 -1.95 -6.94
CA SER A 375 20.85 -1.09 -8.12
C SER A 375 19.95 0.14 -8.02
#